data_AF-A0A381V9J3-F1
#
_entry.id   AF-A0A381V9J3-F1
#
_cell.length_a   1.000
_cell.length_b   1.000
_cell.length_c   1.000
_cell.angle_alpha   90.00
_cell.angle_beta   90.00
_cell.angle_gamma   90.00
#
_symmetry.space_group_name_H-M   'P 1'
#
loop_
_entity.id
_entity.type
_entity.pdbx_description
1 polymer ?
#
loop_
_entity_poly.entity_id
_entity_poly.type
_entity_poly.pdbx_seq_one_letter_code
_entity_poly.pdbx_strand_id
1 'polypeptide(L)'
;MTKIKLLDKKLESKPLSREHMPTDYSISLSEYTGKGTQNEKRIPDDFGIKQSLEGFDDIYQNIVDYIVRITYRIWEDRDVEYILDTYSSFSKVFDDYGLQLGNQKIVDDTHHTTGAYSNIKLIADEVIW
;
A
#
# COMPACT_ATOMS: atom_id res chain seq x y z
N MET A 1 -26.79 5.95 -7.16
CA MET A 1 -25.44 6.43 -7.52
C MET A 1 -25.28 7.85 -6.99
N THR A 2 -24.73 8.00 -5.79
CA THR A 2 -24.41 9.33 -5.24
C THR A 2 -22.99 9.64 -5.65
N LYS A 3 -22.81 10.42 -6.72
CA LYS A 3 -21.51 11.01 -7.07
C LYS A 3 -21.09 11.89 -5.90
N ILE A 4 -20.09 11.47 -5.15
CA ILE A 4 -19.47 12.31 -4.12
C ILE A 4 -18.89 13.53 -4.83
N LYS A 5 -19.40 14.72 -4.50
CA LYS A 5 -18.84 16.01 -4.90
C LYS A 5 -17.49 16.20 -4.20
N LEU A 6 -16.44 15.57 -4.73
CA LEU A 6 -15.05 15.78 -4.29
C LEU A 6 -14.39 17.02 -4.95
N LEU A 7 -15.12 17.75 -5.78
CA LEU A 7 -14.58 18.87 -6.57
C LEU A 7 -14.45 20.19 -5.80
N ASP A 8 -15.00 20.30 -4.59
CA ASP A 8 -15.01 21.55 -3.83
C ASP A 8 -14.44 21.35 -2.43
N LYS A 9 -13.10 21.43 -2.35
CA LYS A 9 -12.31 22.10 -1.29
C LYS A 9 -10.86 21.64 -1.45
N LYS A 10 -9.92 22.55 -1.24
CA LYS A 10 -8.55 22.20 -0.82
C LYS A 10 -8.66 21.22 0.36
N LEU A 11 -8.58 19.92 0.08
CA LEU A 11 -8.38 18.87 1.07
C LEU A 11 -6.89 18.90 1.42
N GLU A 12 -6.46 20.00 2.04
CA GLU A 12 -5.16 20.03 2.68
C GLU A 12 -5.31 19.24 3.98
N SER A 13 -4.74 18.04 4.02
CA SER A 13 -4.62 17.25 5.24
C SER A 13 -3.85 18.08 6.28
N LYS A 14 -4.34 18.12 7.52
CA LYS A 14 -3.56 18.72 8.61
C LYS A 14 -2.25 17.93 8.78
N PRO A 15 -1.12 18.60 9.09
CA PRO A 15 0.12 17.89 9.37
C PRO A 15 -0.06 16.97 10.57
N LEU A 16 0.52 15.78 10.49
CA LEU A 16 0.59 14.86 11.63
C LEU A 16 1.50 15.44 12.71
N SER A 17 1.14 15.19 13.97
CA SER A 17 1.96 15.50 15.15
C SER A 17 2.51 14.22 15.77
N ARG A 18 3.44 14.33 16.72
CA ARG A 18 4.01 13.15 17.42
C ARG A 18 2.93 12.28 18.07
N GLU A 19 1.83 12.86 18.52
CA GLU A 19 0.74 12.12 19.19
C GLU A 19 -0.04 11.21 18.23
N HIS A 20 0.10 11.43 16.92
CA HIS A 20 -0.51 10.58 15.88
C HIS A 20 0.38 9.38 15.50
N MET A 21 1.63 9.34 16.00
CA MET A 21 2.57 8.27 15.70
C MET A 21 2.68 7.31 16.88
N PRO A 22 2.79 5.99 16.64
CA PRO A 22 3.09 5.02 17.69
C PRO A 22 4.38 5.39 18.43
N THR A 23 4.41 5.11 19.73
CA THR A 23 5.61 5.29 20.58
C THR A 23 6.47 4.03 20.65
N ASP A 24 6.02 2.92 20.05
CA ASP A 24 6.67 1.62 20.04
C ASP A 24 6.52 0.93 18.67
N TYR A 25 6.99 -0.32 18.59
CA TYR A 25 6.97 -1.13 17.38
C TYR A 25 5.74 -2.05 17.27
N SER A 26 4.71 -1.83 18.10
CA SER A 26 3.53 -2.70 18.17
C SER A 26 2.79 -2.86 16.85
N ILE A 27 2.98 -1.91 15.92
CA ILE A 27 2.42 -1.95 14.56
C ILE A 27 3.45 -2.03 13.44
N SER A 28 4.66 -2.52 13.73
CA SER A 28 5.72 -2.67 12.73
C SER A 28 5.56 -3.95 11.92
N LEU A 29 5.99 -3.91 10.65
CA LEU A 29 5.99 -5.10 9.80
C LEU A 29 6.83 -6.23 10.40
N SER A 30 7.96 -5.91 11.04
CA SER A 30 8.84 -6.90 11.66
C SER A 30 8.16 -7.70 12.78
N GLU A 31 7.32 -7.06 13.58
CA GLU A 31 6.54 -7.76 14.61
C GLU A 31 5.51 -8.69 13.99
N TYR A 32 4.87 -8.29 12.89
CA TYR A 32 3.87 -9.12 12.21
C TYR A 32 4.49 -10.28 11.43
N THR A 33 5.63 -10.07 10.78
CA THR A 33 6.33 -11.11 10.01
C THR A 33 7.14 -12.03 10.90
N GLY A 34 7.47 -11.63 12.13
CA GLY A 34 8.43 -12.34 12.97
C GLY A 34 9.84 -12.31 12.37
N LYS A 35 10.22 -11.19 11.74
CA LYS A 35 11.49 -11.00 11.03
C LYS A 35 12.68 -11.42 11.90
N GLY A 36 13.57 -12.24 11.35
CA GLY A 36 14.75 -12.75 12.04
C GLY A 36 14.50 -13.93 12.98
N THR A 37 13.26 -14.45 13.03
CA THR A 37 12.92 -15.64 13.82
C THR A 37 12.73 -16.88 12.92
N GLN A 38 12.70 -18.06 13.53
CA GLN A 38 12.39 -19.32 12.83
C GLN A 38 10.97 -19.38 12.24
N ASN A 39 10.08 -18.47 12.64
CA ASN A 39 8.69 -18.38 12.19
C ASN A 39 8.49 -17.25 11.17
N GLU A 40 9.57 -16.68 10.61
CA GLU A 40 9.47 -15.55 9.69
C GLU A 40 8.55 -15.88 8.50
N LYS A 41 7.51 -15.07 8.33
CA LYS A 41 6.56 -15.15 7.22
C LYS A 41 6.65 -13.89 6.39
N ARG A 42 6.75 -14.06 5.08
CA ARG A 42 6.72 -12.94 4.14
C ARG A 42 5.38 -12.19 4.15
N ILE A 43 4.28 -12.92 4.25
CA ILE A 43 2.93 -12.39 4.38
C ILE A 43 2.30 -13.14 5.55
N PRO A 44 2.13 -12.50 6.72
CA PRO A 44 1.52 -13.14 7.87
C PRO A 44 0.00 -13.29 7.69
N ASP A 45 -0.57 -14.29 8.37
CA ASP A 45 -2.01 -14.52 8.39
C ASP A 45 -2.74 -13.50 9.28
N ASP A 46 -2.03 -12.96 10.28
CA ASP A 46 -2.53 -11.99 11.26
C ASP A 46 -1.60 -10.77 11.29
N PHE A 47 -2.17 -9.60 11.02
CA PHE A 47 -1.47 -8.31 11.10
C PHE A 47 -1.79 -7.57 12.41
N GLY A 48 -2.22 -8.26 13.47
CA GLY A 48 -2.28 -7.71 14.81
C GLY A 48 -3.52 -6.85 15.10
N ILE A 49 -3.36 -5.59 15.50
CA ILE A 49 -4.51 -4.80 15.96
C ILE A 49 -5.34 -4.34 14.75
N LYS A 50 -6.66 -4.55 14.82
CA LYS A 50 -7.59 -4.08 13.79
C LYS A 50 -7.73 -2.56 13.86
N GLN A 51 -7.51 -1.90 12.74
CA GLN A 51 -7.70 -0.46 12.54
C GLN A 51 -8.98 -0.22 11.72
N SER A 52 -9.68 0.88 11.99
CA SER A 52 -10.77 1.31 11.11
C SER A 52 -10.21 1.84 9.79
N LEU A 53 -10.48 1.13 8.70
CA LEU A 53 -10.11 1.50 7.33
C LEU A 53 -11.38 1.78 6.51
N GLU A 54 -12.14 2.81 6.91
CA GLU A 54 -13.35 3.18 6.18
C GLU A 54 -13.02 3.54 4.72
N GLY A 55 -13.71 2.90 3.78
CA GLY A 55 -13.48 3.06 2.34
C GLY A 55 -12.47 2.07 1.74
N PHE A 56 -11.85 1.22 2.56
CA PHE A 56 -11.03 0.09 2.09
C PHE A 56 -11.87 -1.20 2.05
N ASP A 57 -11.34 -2.20 1.36
CA ASP A 57 -11.91 -3.54 1.34
C ASP A 57 -11.86 -4.18 2.75
N ASP A 58 -12.88 -4.96 3.11
CA ASP A 58 -13.08 -5.44 4.49
C ASP A 58 -12.08 -6.55 4.91
N ILE A 59 -11.36 -7.07 3.92
CA ILE A 59 -10.31 -8.08 4.07
C ILE A 59 -9.05 -7.53 4.76
N TYR A 60 -8.88 -6.21 4.84
CA TYR A 60 -7.69 -5.59 5.41
C TYR A 60 -7.87 -5.29 6.90
N GLN A 61 -6.96 -5.79 7.72
CA GLN A 61 -6.99 -5.64 9.17
C GLN A 61 -6.51 -4.27 9.62
N ASN A 62 -5.44 -3.75 9.02
CA ASN A 62 -4.90 -2.42 9.25
C ASN A 62 -4.07 -1.95 8.05
N ILE A 63 -3.51 -0.74 8.13
CA ILE A 63 -2.79 -0.13 7.01
C ILE A 63 -1.56 -0.94 6.57
N VAL A 64 -0.88 -1.65 7.48
CA VAL A 64 0.29 -2.46 7.15
C VAL A 64 -0.13 -3.70 6.36
N ASP A 65 -1.21 -4.36 6.78
CA ASP A 65 -1.84 -5.46 6.03
C ASP A 65 -2.18 -5.03 4.60
N TYR A 66 -2.88 -3.89 4.48
CA TYR A 66 -3.22 -3.30 3.19
C TYR A 66 -1.98 -3.13 2.30
N ILE A 67 -0.96 -2.40 2.76
CA ILE A 67 0.24 -2.11 1.97
C ILE A 67 0.93 -3.40 1.51
N VAL A 68 1.11 -4.38 2.40
CA VAL A 68 1.79 -5.63 2.08
C VAL A 68 0.99 -6.47 1.08
N ARG A 69 -0.32 -6.64 1.32
CA ARG A 69 -1.16 -7.49 0.46
C ARG A 69 -1.42 -6.87 -0.90
N ILE A 70 -1.63 -5.55 -1.01
CA ILE A 70 -1.78 -4.94 -2.35
C ILE A 70 -0.48 -5.05 -3.14
N THR A 71 0.67 -4.89 -2.48
CA THR A 71 1.98 -5.01 -3.14
C THR A 71 2.17 -6.41 -3.70
N TYR A 72 1.89 -7.44 -2.90
CA TYR A 72 1.94 -8.83 -3.34
C TYR A 72 0.96 -9.10 -4.49
N ARG A 73 -0.30 -8.69 -4.35
CA ARG A 73 -1.36 -8.90 -5.35
C ARG A 73 -1.00 -8.27 -6.70
N ILE A 74 -0.55 -7.02 -6.69
CA ILE A 74 -0.20 -6.28 -7.91
C ILE A 74 1.05 -6.88 -8.56
N TRP A 75 2.12 -7.08 -7.78
CA TRP A 75 3.43 -7.39 -8.34
C TRP A 75 3.67 -8.88 -8.57
N GLU A 76 3.06 -9.77 -7.80
CA GLU A 76 3.37 -11.20 -7.87
C GLU A 76 2.22 -12.05 -8.34
N ASP A 77 0.99 -11.77 -7.90
CA ASP A 77 -0.21 -12.39 -8.49
C ASP A 77 -0.55 -11.79 -9.87
N ARG A 78 0.13 -10.71 -10.26
CA ARG A 78 0.00 -10.02 -11.56
C ARG A 78 -1.38 -9.40 -11.79
N ASP A 79 -2.08 -9.03 -10.72
CA ASP A 79 -3.32 -8.26 -10.80
C ASP A 79 -2.98 -6.76 -10.88
N VAL A 80 -2.35 -6.35 -11.98
CA VAL A 80 -1.81 -5.00 -12.17
C VAL A 80 -2.92 -3.96 -12.18
N GLU A 81 -4.07 -4.29 -12.77
CA GLU A 81 -5.22 -3.41 -12.88
C GLU A 81 -5.82 -3.02 -11.52
N TYR A 82 -5.55 -3.79 -10.44
CA TYR A 82 -5.96 -3.43 -9.08
C TYR A 82 -5.35 -2.11 -8.57
N ILE A 83 -4.31 -1.60 -9.26
CA ILE A 83 -3.83 -0.22 -9.07
C ILE A 83 -4.97 0.80 -9.25
N LEU A 84 -5.94 0.56 -10.14
CA LEU A 84 -7.05 1.49 -10.39
C LEU A 84 -8.02 1.61 -9.21
N ASP A 85 -8.10 0.57 -8.37
CA ASP A 85 -8.91 0.57 -7.15
C ASP A 85 -8.16 1.15 -5.94
N THR A 86 -6.83 1.16 -5.98
CA THR A 86 -5.96 1.54 -4.85
C THR A 86 -5.31 2.92 -5.03
N TYR A 87 -5.18 3.41 -6.25
CA TYR A 87 -4.61 4.71 -6.61
C TYR A 87 -5.66 5.58 -7.30
N SER A 88 -5.75 6.84 -6.89
CA SER A 88 -6.60 7.84 -7.55
C SER A 88 -6.08 8.20 -8.94
N SER A 89 -6.98 8.63 -9.82
CA SER A 89 -6.61 9.25 -11.11
C SER A 89 -5.78 10.53 -10.96
N PHE A 90 -5.69 11.08 -9.74
CA PHE A 90 -4.88 12.25 -9.39
C PHE A 90 -3.65 11.90 -8.52
N SER A 91 -3.35 10.62 -8.32
CA SER A 91 -2.17 10.20 -7.55
C SER A 91 -0.89 10.82 -8.09
N LYS A 92 -0.01 11.22 -7.16
CA LYS A 92 1.34 11.71 -7.45
C LYS A 92 2.32 10.71 -6.88
N VAL A 93 3.10 10.07 -7.73
CA VAL A 93 4.07 9.04 -7.33
C VAL A 93 5.45 9.53 -7.71
N PHE A 94 6.39 9.50 -6.77
CA PHE A 94 7.80 9.73 -7.07
C PHE A 94 8.50 8.38 -7.16
N ASP A 95 9.10 8.09 -8.30
CA ASP A 95 9.91 6.92 -8.56
C ASP A 95 11.30 7.31 -9.10
N ASP A 96 12.09 6.32 -9.54
CA ASP A 96 13.44 6.51 -10.08
C ASP A 96 13.48 7.37 -11.36
N TYR A 97 12.33 7.56 -12.02
CA TYR A 97 12.17 8.41 -13.21
C TYR A 97 11.59 9.79 -12.86
N GLY A 98 11.36 10.09 -11.59
CA GLY A 98 10.85 11.37 -11.10
C GLY A 98 9.35 11.33 -10.77
N LEU A 99 8.68 12.48 -10.97
CA LEU A 99 7.26 12.62 -10.62
C LEU A 99 6.37 12.05 -11.73
N GLN A 100 5.60 11.02 -11.38
CA GLN A 100 4.54 10.43 -12.19
C GLN A 100 3.16 10.87 -11.70
N LEU A 101 2.25 11.07 -12.65
CA LEU A 101 0.91 11.60 -12.40
C LEU A 101 -0.15 10.62 -12.91
N GLY A 102 -1.11 10.30 -12.02
CA GLY A 102 -2.27 9.49 -12.31
C GLY A 102 -2.01 7.99 -12.22
N ASN A 103 -3.04 7.24 -11.85
CA ASN A 103 -2.98 5.78 -11.67
C ASN A 103 -2.72 5.02 -12.99
N GLN A 104 -3.21 5.49 -14.13
CA GLN A 104 -3.00 4.83 -15.42
C GLN A 104 -1.51 4.73 -15.77
N LYS A 105 -0.74 5.78 -15.47
CA LYS A 105 0.69 5.74 -15.69
C LYS A 105 1.37 4.65 -14.85
N ILE A 106 0.94 4.46 -13.60
CA ILE A 106 1.48 3.43 -12.71
C ILE A 106 1.11 2.03 -13.21
N VAL A 107 -0.10 1.85 -13.77
CA VAL A 107 -0.49 0.60 -14.45
C VAL A 107 0.44 0.31 -15.62
N ASP A 108 0.65 1.28 -16.52
CA ASP A 108 1.48 1.12 -17.71
C ASP A 108 2.95 0.79 -17.34
N ASP A 109 3.49 1.52 -16.35
CA ASP A 109 4.86 1.30 -15.86
C ASP A 109 5.02 -0.06 -15.17
N THR A 110 4.01 -0.48 -14.39
CA THR A 110 4.03 -1.79 -13.73
C THR A 110 4.01 -2.91 -14.77
N HIS A 111 3.13 -2.85 -15.78
CA HIS A 111 3.12 -3.80 -16.89
C HIS A 111 4.46 -3.88 -17.61
N HIS A 112 5.09 -2.72 -17.86
CA HIS A 112 6.42 -2.67 -18.46
C HIS A 112 7.45 -3.43 -17.62
N THR A 113 7.52 -3.17 -16.31
CA THR A 113 8.45 -3.84 -15.41
C THR A 113 8.17 -5.34 -15.28
N THR A 114 6.92 -5.74 -15.11
CA THR A 114 6.56 -7.15 -14.97
C THR A 114 6.74 -7.94 -16.27
N GLY A 115 6.60 -7.28 -17.43
CA GLY A 115 6.90 -7.87 -18.74
C GLY A 115 8.41 -8.05 -18.96
N ALA A 116 9.23 -7.09 -18.52
CA ALA A 116 10.69 -7.18 -18.60
C ALA A 116 11.28 -8.19 -17.59
N TYR A 117 10.68 -8.30 -16.41
CA TYR A 117 11.14 -9.14 -15.30
C TYR A 117 10.01 -10.06 -14.80
N SER A 118 9.65 -11.06 -15.62
CA SER A 118 8.49 -11.94 -15.36
C SER A 118 8.58 -12.77 -14.08
N ASN A 119 9.76 -12.93 -13.49
CA ASN A 119 9.99 -13.61 -12.22
C ASN A 119 10.31 -12.65 -11.05
N ILE A 120 10.12 -11.34 -11.23
CA ILE A 120 10.33 -10.35 -10.17
C ILE A 120 9.43 -10.67 -8.95
N LYS A 121 10.01 -10.54 -7.76
CA LYS A 121 9.32 -10.61 -6.48
C LYS A 121 9.67 -9.37 -5.67
N LEU A 122 8.66 -8.65 -5.19
CA LEU A 122 8.86 -7.52 -4.29
C LEU A 122 8.58 -7.97 -2.86
N ILE A 123 9.64 -8.24 -2.11
CA ILE A 123 9.53 -8.66 -0.71
C ILE A 123 9.39 -7.40 0.14
N ALA A 124 8.27 -7.27 0.85
CA ALA A 124 8.09 -6.19 1.81
C ALA A 124 9.05 -6.41 2.99
N ASP A 125 10.07 -5.56 3.10
CA ASP A 125 11.08 -5.66 4.16
C ASP A 125 10.78 -4.73 5.34
N GLU A 126 10.28 -3.52 5.02
CA GLU A 126 9.86 -2.49 5.96
C GLU A 126 8.65 -1.71 5.40
N VAL A 127 7.82 -1.17 6.30
CA VAL A 127 6.76 -0.22 5.97
C VAL A 127 6.99 1.05 6.78
N ILE A 128 7.11 2.18 6.09
CA ILE A 128 7.49 3.47 6.66
C ILE A 128 6.41 4.49 6.29
N TRP A 129 5.93 5.28 7.26
CA TRP A 129 4.92 6.31 7.07
C TRP A 129 5.16 7.53 7.97
#